data_AF-A0A6B2VCH7-F1
#
_entry.id   AF-A0A6B2VCH7-F1
#
_cell.length_a   1.000
_cell.length_b   1.000
_cell.length_c   1.000
_cell.angle_alpha   90.00
_cell.angle_beta   90.00
_cell.angle_gamma   90.00
#
_symmetry.space_group_name_H-M   'P 1'
#
loop_
_entity.id
_entity.type
_entity.pdbx_description
1 polymer ?
#
loop_
_entity_poly.entity_id
_entity_poly.type
_entity_poly.pdbx_seq_one_letter_code
_entity_poly.pdbx_strand_id
1 'polypeptide(L)'
;MAVAEGVWVVAGSGVPSTHRDDRRRAAALPEWRARRFLHGRGLLRELLHTVAPPLAGADIVPDERGRPRLAGRPGAAVSVSHSDSMVACAFAAEGRVGVDLQHPAASVGATL
;
A
#
# COMPACT_ATOMS: atom_id res chain seq x y z
N MET A 1 4.15 10.97 -4.86
CA MET A 1 3.73 12.26 -5.45
C MET A 1 2.38 12.65 -4.87
N ALA A 2 2.14 13.94 -4.59
CA ALA A 2 0.80 14.40 -4.22
C ALA A 2 -0.11 14.38 -5.46
N VAL A 3 -1.34 13.89 -5.31
CA VAL A 3 -2.34 13.82 -6.40
C VAL A 3 -3.54 14.73 -6.15
N ALA A 4 -3.76 15.11 -4.89
CA ALA A 4 -4.69 16.12 -4.43
C ALA A 4 -4.20 16.64 -3.06
N GLU A 5 -4.82 17.71 -2.56
CA GLU A 5 -4.53 18.20 -1.21
C GLU A 5 -4.74 17.08 -0.18
N GLY A 6 -3.72 16.81 0.63
CA GLY A 6 -3.78 15.75 1.64
C GLY A 6 -3.80 14.31 1.09
N VAL A 7 -3.55 14.09 -0.22
CA VAL A 7 -3.56 12.77 -0.85
C VAL A 7 -2.30 12.53 -1.67
N TRP A 8 -1.64 11.39 -1.41
CA TRP A 8 -0.41 10.99 -2.08
C TRP A 8 -0.49 9.57 -2.61
N VAL A 9 0.15 9.35 -3.76
CA VAL A 9 0.29 8.04 -4.40
C VAL A 9 1.74 7.80 -4.77
N VAL A 10 2.19 6.56 -4.64
CA VAL A 10 3.48 6.08 -5.15
C VAL A 10 3.28 4.70 -5.76
N ALA A 11 4.03 4.40 -6.82
CA ALA A 11 4.11 3.07 -7.40
C ALA A 11 5.56 2.71 -7.71
N GLY A 12 5.90 1.43 -7.58
CA GLY A 12 7.26 0.93 -7.79
C GLY A 12 7.42 -0.53 -7.35
N SER A 13 8.63 -1.06 -7.53
CA SER A 13 8.99 -2.41 -7.09
C SER A 13 9.23 -2.51 -5.57
N GLY A 14 9.64 -1.42 -4.92
CA GLY A 14 9.77 -1.27 -3.47
C GLY A 14 10.73 -2.25 -2.78
N VAL A 15 11.27 -1.87 -1.63
CA VAL A 15 12.01 -2.80 -0.75
C VAL A 15 11.02 -3.48 0.20
N PRO A 16 11.15 -4.78 0.53
CA PRO A 16 10.32 -5.43 1.53
C PRO A 16 10.36 -4.73 2.90
N SER A 17 9.22 -4.61 3.57
CA SER A 17 9.15 -4.08 4.93
C SER A 17 9.99 -4.90 5.90
N THR A 18 10.79 -4.20 6.71
CA THR A 18 11.54 -4.79 7.83
C THR A 18 10.82 -4.60 9.17
N HIS A 19 9.69 -3.90 9.20
CA HIS A 19 8.97 -3.61 10.45
C HIS A 19 8.49 -4.89 11.12
N ARG A 20 8.67 -4.95 12.45
CA ARG A 20 8.38 -6.12 13.27
C ARG A 20 6.98 -6.70 13.01
N ASP A 21 5.95 -5.86 13.06
CA ASP A 21 4.57 -6.34 12.89
C ASP A 21 4.22 -6.77 11.47
N ASP A 22 4.87 -6.21 10.45
CA ASP A 22 4.70 -6.66 9.08
C ASP A 22 5.34 -8.05 8.91
N ARG A 23 6.56 -8.24 9.42
CA ARG A 23 7.24 -9.54 9.39
C ARG A 23 6.47 -10.62 10.17
N ARG A 24 5.95 -10.27 11.35
CA ARG A 24 5.11 -11.17 12.15
C ARG A 24 3.88 -11.63 11.38
N ARG A 25 3.20 -10.73 10.66
CA ARG A 25 2.02 -11.10 9.87
C ARG A 25 2.38 -11.89 8.62
N ALA A 26 3.47 -11.51 7.94
CA ALA A 26 3.96 -12.21 6.77
C ALA A 26 4.29 -13.68 7.07
N ALA A 27 4.79 -13.98 8.27
CA ALA A 27 5.12 -15.33 8.70
C ALA A 27 3.91 -16.30 8.72
N ALA A 28 2.67 -15.78 8.76
CA ALA A 28 1.46 -16.59 8.71
C ALA A 28 0.90 -16.78 7.29
N LEU A 29 1.57 -16.23 6.26
CA LEU A 29 1.13 -16.29 4.87
C LEU A 29 1.98 -17.30 4.08
N PRO A 30 1.43 -17.92 3.02
CA PRO A 30 2.24 -18.65 2.04
C PRO A 30 3.34 -17.76 1.47
N GLU A 31 4.53 -18.32 1.17
CA GLU A 31 5.73 -17.57 0.82
C GLU A 31 5.50 -16.51 -0.28
N TRP A 32 4.85 -16.90 -1.38
CA TRP A 32 4.54 -15.99 -2.49
C TRP A 32 3.69 -14.79 -2.06
N ARG A 33 2.74 -15.01 -1.14
CA ARG A 33 1.84 -13.98 -0.60
C ARG A 33 2.55 -13.14 0.46
N ALA A 34 3.41 -13.75 1.27
CA ALA A 34 4.25 -13.08 2.24
C ALA A 34 5.20 -12.07 1.56
N ARG A 35 5.85 -12.48 0.46
CA ARG A 35 6.69 -11.60 -0.36
C ARG A 35 5.90 -10.39 -0.85
N ARG A 36 4.78 -10.62 -1.54
CA ARG A 36 3.91 -9.54 -2.05
C ARG A 36 3.47 -8.59 -0.93
N PHE A 37 3.00 -9.14 0.20
CA PHE A 37 2.61 -8.38 1.38
C PHE A 37 3.73 -7.50 1.92
N LEU A 38 4.95 -8.03 2.05
CA LEU A 38 6.10 -7.28 2.57
C LEU A 38 6.54 -6.17 1.62
N HIS A 39 6.55 -6.39 0.32
CA HIS A 39 6.85 -5.34 -0.66
C HIS A 39 5.85 -4.19 -0.58
N GLY A 40 4.55 -4.49 -0.53
CA GLY A 40 3.54 -3.43 -0.42
C GLY A 40 3.56 -2.70 0.92
N ARG A 41 3.91 -3.39 2.01
CA ARG A 41 4.16 -2.74 3.29
C ARG A 41 5.39 -1.85 3.28
N GLY A 42 6.47 -2.27 2.64
CA GLY A 42 7.69 -1.48 2.56
C GLY A 42 7.47 -0.17 1.81
N LEU A 43 6.84 -0.25 0.63
CA LEU A 43 6.49 0.95 -0.14
C LEU A 43 5.50 1.86 0.60
N LEU A 44 4.51 1.29 1.32
CA LEU A 44 3.60 2.10 2.14
C LEU A 44 4.33 2.80 3.29
N ARG A 45 5.29 2.13 3.94
CA ARG A 45 6.09 2.76 5.02
C ARG A 45 6.99 3.86 4.49
N GLU A 46 7.59 3.66 3.32
CA GLU A 46 8.35 4.70 2.64
C GLU A 46 7.46 5.91 2.36
N LEU A 47 6.28 5.70 1.77
CA LEU A 47 5.31 6.77 1.53
C LEU A 47 4.98 7.54 2.82
N LEU A 48 4.61 6.83 3.89
CA LEU A 48 4.28 7.46 5.18
C LEU A 48 5.48 8.18 5.79
N HIS A 49 6.69 7.63 5.69
CA HIS A 49 7.89 8.29 6.16
C HIS A 49 8.14 9.62 5.44
N THR A 50 7.89 9.66 4.12
CA THR A 50 8.07 10.87 3.33
C THR A 50 7.01 11.93 3.58
N VAL A 51 5.72 11.55 3.62
CA VAL A 51 4.61 12.52 3.56
C VAL A 51 3.88 12.72 4.90
N ALA A 52 4.04 11.78 5.84
CA ALA A 52 3.44 11.85 7.17
C ALA A 52 4.36 11.21 8.23
N PRO A 53 5.56 11.78 8.49
CA PRO A 53 6.54 11.20 9.42
C PRO A 53 5.97 10.77 10.80
N PRO A 54 5.04 11.52 11.43
CA PRO A 54 4.42 11.10 12.69
C PRO A 54 3.61 9.79 12.62
N LEU A 55 3.27 9.33 11.40
CA LEU A 55 2.51 8.11 11.13
C LEU A 55 3.39 6.97 10.60
N ALA A 56 4.68 7.22 10.31
CA ALA A 56 5.57 6.23 9.71
C ALA A 56 5.77 4.97 10.57
N GLY A 57 5.71 5.14 11.90
CA GLY A 57 5.78 4.07 12.88
C GLY A 57 4.42 3.51 13.32
N ALA A 58 3.30 3.97 12.74
CA ALA A 58 1.98 3.52 13.15
C ALA A 58 1.77 2.03 12.80
N ASP A 59 1.00 1.34 13.63
CA ASP A 59 0.55 -0.01 13.35
C ASP A 59 -0.40 -0.01 12.16
N ILE A 60 -0.12 -0.86 11.17
CA ILE A 60 -0.98 -1.01 10.00
C ILE A 60 -1.81 -2.28 10.17
N VAL A 61 -3.06 -2.14 10.61
CA VAL A 61 -3.99 -3.23 10.95
C VAL A 61 -4.96 -3.52 9.79
N PRO A 62 -5.49 -4.75 9.65
CA PRO A 62 -6.57 -4.99 8.70
C PRO A 62 -7.89 -4.48 9.28
N ASP A 63 -8.77 -3.97 8.43
CA ASP A 63 -10.18 -3.77 8.77
C ASP A 63 -10.98 -5.06 8.63
N GLU A 64 -12.28 -4.99 8.89
CA GLU A 64 -13.22 -6.13 8.78
C GLU A 64 -13.22 -6.79 7.40
N ARG A 65 -12.79 -6.08 6.36
CA ARG A 65 -12.68 -6.57 4.98
C ARG A 65 -11.24 -6.91 4.58
N GLY A 66 -10.31 -6.92 5.55
CA GLY A 66 -8.90 -7.18 5.33
C GLY A 66 -8.10 -6.02 4.73
N ARG A 67 -8.71 -4.83 4.56
CA ARG A 67 -8.01 -3.66 3.99
C ARG A 67 -7.13 -3.00 5.04
N PRO A 68 -5.94 -2.50 4.66
CA PRO A 68 -5.04 -1.87 5.62
C PRO A 68 -5.62 -0.57 6.17
N ARG A 69 -5.38 -0.31 7.47
CA ARG A 69 -5.69 0.94 8.17
C ARG A 69 -4.61 1.29 9.17
N LEU A 70 -4.46 2.58 9.46
CA LEU A 70 -3.55 3.09 10.47
C LEU A 70 -4.24 3.05 11.84
N ALA A 71 -3.69 2.26 12.77
CA ALA A 71 -4.22 2.16 14.12
C ALA A 71 -4.16 3.53 14.83
N GLY A 72 -5.22 3.87 15.58
CA GLY A 72 -5.32 5.14 16.28
C GLY A 72 -5.53 6.37 15.38
N ARG A 73 -5.73 6.19 14.07
CA ARG A 73 -5.89 7.28 13.08
C ARG A 73 -7.11 7.04 12.18
N PRO A 74 -8.34 7.01 12.72
CA PRO A 74 -9.53 6.60 11.97
C PRO A 74 -9.91 7.55 10.81
N GLY A 75 -9.48 8.82 10.86
CA GLY A 75 -9.69 9.78 9.78
C GLY A 75 -8.78 9.57 8.57
N ALA A 76 -7.61 8.95 8.76
CA ALA A 76 -6.65 8.71 7.70
C ALA A 76 -6.90 7.37 7.00
N ALA A 77 -6.61 7.32 5.70
CA ALA A 77 -6.80 6.13 4.89
C ALA A 77 -5.53 5.74 4.15
N VAL A 78 -5.34 4.42 3.98
CA VAL A 78 -4.28 3.85 3.15
C VAL A 78 -4.88 2.81 2.20
N SER A 79 -4.30 2.70 1.01
CA SER A 79 -4.66 1.67 0.03
C SER A 79 -3.39 1.07 -0.57
N VAL A 80 -3.43 -0.23 -0.87
CA VAL A 80 -2.33 -0.94 -1.51
C VAL A 80 -2.90 -1.84 -2.59
N SER A 81 -2.43 -1.70 -3.82
CA SER A 81 -2.72 -2.59 -4.94
C SER A 81 -1.42 -3.14 -5.51
N HIS A 82 -1.45 -4.34 -6.10
CA HIS A 82 -0.26 -4.89 -6.76
C HIS A 82 -0.65 -5.54 -8.08
N SER A 83 0.29 -5.48 -9.02
CA SER A 83 0.19 -6.11 -10.34
C SER A 83 1.58 -6.65 -10.68
N ASP A 84 1.69 -7.95 -10.93
CA ASP A 84 2.97 -8.66 -11.09
C ASP A 84 4.04 -8.28 -10.05
N SER A 85 5.16 -7.68 -10.48
CA SER A 85 6.26 -7.25 -9.62
C SER A 85 6.12 -5.81 -9.10
N MET A 86 5.03 -5.11 -9.45
CA MET A 86 4.79 -3.72 -9.13
C MET A 86 3.75 -3.57 -8.02
N VAL A 87 3.96 -2.56 -7.18
CA VAL A 87 3.02 -2.17 -6.13
C VAL A 87 2.64 -0.72 -6.29
N ALA A 88 1.40 -0.39 -5.99
CA ALA A 88 0.93 0.98 -5.81
C ALA A 88 0.40 1.16 -4.39
N CYS A 89 0.79 2.25 -3.74
CA CYS A 89 0.35 2.64 -2.41
C CYS A 89 -0.25 4.05 -2.48
N ALA A 90 -1.32 4.25 -1.73
CA ALA A 90 -1.91 5.57 -1.54
C ALA A 90 -2.13 5.86 -0.06
N PHE A 91 -2.03 7.14 0.30
CA PHE A 91 -2.31 7.67 1.62
C PHE A 91 -3.16 8.93 1.48
N ALA A 92 -4.21 9.04 2.29
CA ALA A 92 -4.96 10.26 2.50
C ALA A 92 -4.92 10.62 3.99
N ALA A 93 -4.56 11.86 4.29
CA ALA A 93 -4.55 12.37 5.66
C ALA A 93 -5.95 12.37 6.28
N GLU A 94 -6.97 12.63 5.45
CA GLU A 94 -8.38 12.58 5.81
C GLU A 94 -9.24 11.92 4.73
N GLY A 95 -10.32 11.27 5.14
CA GLY A 95 -11.32 10.72 4.23
C GLY A 95 -11.00 9.30 3.73
N ARG A 96 -11.25 9.04 2.46
CA ARG A 96 -11.09 7.72 1.84
C ARG A 96 -10.15 7.82 0.65
N VAL A 97 -9.33 6.78 0.45
CA VAL A 97 -8.47 6.66 -0.72
C VAL A 97 -8.51 5.23 -1.24
N GLY A 98 -8.48 5.10 -2.57
CA GLY A 98 -8.31 3.85 -3.28
C GLY A 98 -7.20 4.04 -4.30
N VAL A 99 -6.38 3.01 -4.48
CA VAL A 99 -5.45 2.92 -5.59
C VAL A 99 -5.60 1.54 -6.20
N ASP A 100 -5.61 1.49 -7.51
CA ASP A 100 -5.55 0.25 -8.25
C ASP A 100 -4.40 0.30 -9.27
N LEU A 101 -3.78 -0.85 -9.48
CA LEU A 101 -2.69 -1.02 -10.41
C LEU A 101 -2.99 -2.23 -11.27
N GLN A 102 -2.93 -2.03 -12.58
CA GLN A 102 -3.21 -3.07 -13.56
C GLN A 102 -2.16 -3.03 -14.67
N HIS A 103 -1.63 -4.20 -15.03
CA HIS A 103 -0.81 -4.35 -16.22
C HIS A 103 -1.72 -4.35 -17.47
N PRO A 104 -1.41 -3.52 -18.50
CA PRO A 104 -2.18 -3.54 -19.73
C PRO A 104 -2.00 -4.87 -20.47
N ALA A 105 -3.01 -5.28 -21.23
CA ALA A 105 -2.86 -6.38 -22.17
C ALA A 105 -1.80 -6.03 -23.23
N ALA A 106 -1.07 -7.05 -23.72
CA ALA A 106 0.01 -6.85 -24.70
C ALA A 106 -0.48 -6.26 -26.03
N SER A 107 -1.78 -6.38 -26.32
CA SER A 107 -2.44 -5.74 -27.45
C SER A 107 -3.80 -5.22 -27.04
N VAL A 108 -4.19 -4.09 -27.60
CA VAL A 108 -5.56 -3.57 -27.53
C VAL A 108 -6.20 -3.89 -28.87
N GLY A 109 -7.19 -4.79 -28.88
CA GLY A 109 -8.02 -5.00 -30.07
C GLY A 109 -8.97 -3.82 -30.20
N ALA A 110 -8.76 -2.96 -31.19
CA ALA A 110 -9.79 -1.99 -31.57
C ALA A 110 -10.90 -2.74 -32.30
N THR A 111 -12.02 -2.98 -31.62
CA THR A 111 -13.28 -3.23 -32.32
C THR A 111 -13.89 -1.86 -32.54
N LEU A 112 -13.84 -1.38 -33.79
CA LEU A 112 -14.62 -0.22 -34.24
C LEU A 112 -16.11 -0.60 -34.30
#